data_AF-A0A560B1T1-F1
#
_entry.id   AF-A0A560B1T1-F1
#
_cell.length_a   1.000
_cell.length_b   1.000
_cell.length_c   1.000
_cell.angle_alpha   90.00
_cell.angle_beta   90.00
_cell.angle_gamma   90.00
#
_symmetry.space_group_name_H-M   'P 1'
#
loop_
_entity.id
_entity.type
_entity.pdbx_description
1 polymer ?
#
loop_
_entity_poly.entity_id
_entity_poly.type
_entity_poly.pdbx_seq_one_letter_code
_entity_poly.pdbx_strand_id
1 'polypeptide(L)'
;MGITMPADLSNTLSIAVSARALFDLEEDHTYFQANGVEAYREYQKERFDNPPTPGTAFPLVKALLGLNATIGQEVVTVTLMSRNSPDLGHRLTRAAAHYGLDIKRWAFTSGEPVGKYLQAFQVDMFLSREIEPVEQALEAGIAAGVVYPAAGVYEVGDGITFAFDGDAVLFDGESEQIYKDRGIEAFLEHEKRNARTPMKAGPFGRMLKTLSSLQALIPPKNPPIKIALVTARNAPAHERVLHTLDIWGVRVDQMFMLGGLAKHPFLTILKPHIFFDDQDVHAAPAAEHVPSVRVPYRVGATAPDLSAAKVISAVIQTATTSLVVTANAPPAEAPANNLSAPQGTAPAA
;
A
#
# COMPACT_ATOMS: atom_id res chain seq x y z
N MET A 1 28.48 -15.59 -16.59
CA MET A 1 27.66 -15.26 -15.40
C MET A 1 26.21 -15.40 -15.81
N GLY A 2 25.45 -16.26 -15.15
CA GLY A 2 24.10 -16.63 -15.57
C GLY A 2 23.14 -15.45 -15.50
N ILE A 3 22.60 -15.05 -16.65
CA ILE A 3 21.40 -14.22 -16.73
C ILE A 3 20.25 -15.14 -16.33
N THR A 4 19.75 -15.03 -15.10
CA THR A 4 18.46 -15.61 -14.74
C THR A 4 17.47 -14.49 -14.51
N MET A 5 16.72 -14.16 -15.55
CA MET A 5 15.37 -13.59 -15.45
C MET A 5 14.54 -14.27 -16.54
N PRO A 6 13.41 -14.88 -16.17
CA PRO A 6 12.30 -14.11 -15.64
C PRO A 6 12.04 -14.45 -14.18
N ALA A 7 12.13 -13.45 -13.30
CA ALA A 7 11.55 -13.58 -11.98
C ALA A 7 10.02 -13.60 -12.14
N ASP A 8 9.42 -14.71 -11.74
CA ASP A 8 7.98 -14.78 -11.51
C ASP A 8 7.60 -13.73 -10.45
N LEU A 9 6.86 -12.71 -10.87
CA LEU A 9 6.43 -11.61 -10.02
C LEU A 9 5.15 -11.93 -9.24
N SER A 10 4.54 -13.10 -9.48
CA SER A 10 3.29 -13.52 -8.81
C SER A 10 3.48 -13.71 -7.30
N ASN A 11 4.69 -14.06 -6.85
CA ASN A 11 5.06 -14.22 -5.44
C ASN A 11 5.79 -13.00 -4.86
N THR A 12 5.64 -11.81 -5.45
CA THR A 12 6.30 -10.59 -4.97
C THR A 12 5.34 -9.41 -4.94
N LEU A 13 5.46 -8.57 -3.92
CA LEU A 13 4.84 -7.26 -3.91
C LEU A 13 5.57 -6.37 -4.92
N SER A 14 4.92 -6.00 -6.02
CA SER A 14 5.49 -5.18 -7.08
C SER A 14 5.04 -3.73 -6.95
N ILE A 15 5.99 -2.83 -6.72
CA ILE A 15 5.72 -1.40 -6.55
C ILE A 15 6.38 -0.63 -7.68
N ALA A 16 5.60 0.22 -8.35
CA ALA A 16 6.15 1.23 -9.23
C ALA A 16 6.14 2.58 -8.51
N VAL A 17 7.21 3.35 -8.66
CA VAL A 17 7.32 4.70 -8.11
C VAL A 17 7.84 5.63 -9.19
N SER A 18 7.26 6.83 -9.31
CA SER A 18 7.80 7.81 -10.24
C SER A 18 9.04 8.50 -9.69
N ALA A 19 9.93 8.96 -10.57
CA ALA A 19 11.17 9.63 -10.16
C ALA A 19 10.95 10.77 -9.15
N ARG A 20 9.94 11.61 -9.38
CA ARG A 20 9.59 12.75 -8.50
C ARG A 20 8.91 12.33 -7.19
N ALA A 21 8.40 11.11 -7.10
CA ALA A 21 7.89 10.57 -5.84
C ALA A 21 9.01 9.97 -4.99
N LEU A 22 9.98 9.30 -5.64
CA LEU A 22 11.11 8.67 -4.97
C LEU A 22 12.19 9.68 -4.56
N PHE A 23 12.45 10.68 -5.39
CA PHE A 23 13.45 11.72 -5.16
C PHE A 23 12.81 13.09 -5.22
N ASP A 24 13.32 14.02 -4.42
CA ASP A 24 12.95 15.42 -4.54
C ASP A 24 13.62 16.00 -5.79
N LEU A 25 12.76 16.33 -6.75
CA LEU A 25 13.10 16.82 -8.07
C LEU A 25 12.21 18.04 -8.40
N GLU A 26 11.76 18.79 -7.40
CA GLU A 26 10.88 19.95 -7.63
C GLU A 26 11.64 21.12 -8.29
N GLU A 27 12.92 21.33 -7.94
CA GLU A 27 13.80 22.28 -8.66
C GLU A 27 14.02 21.84 -10.10
N ASP A 28 14.40 20.57 -10.30
CA ASP A 28 14.57 19.94 -11.63
C ASP A 28 13.32 20.12 -12.50
N HIS A 29 12.14 19.87 -11.93
CA HIS A 29 10.87 19.97 -12.65
C HIS A 29 10.55 21.42 -13.03
N THR A 30 10.78 22.37 -12.12
CA THR A 30 10.57 23.79 -12.38
C THR A 30 11.51 24.29 -13.49
N TYR A 31 12.77 23.87 -13.46
CA TYR A 31 13.73 24.18 -14.51
C TYR A 31 13.29 23.62 -15.87
N PHE A 32 12.82 22.37 -15.91
CA PHE A 32 12.28 21.75 -17.12
C PHE A 32 11.08 22.52 -17.68
N GLN A 33 10.11 22.87 -16.84
CA GLN A 33 8.92 23.61 -17.25
C GLN A 33 9.27 24.98 -17.84
N ALA A 34 10.27 25.66 -17.28
CA ALA A 34 10.68 26.99 -17.73
C ALA A 34 11.55 26.97 -18.99
N ASN A 35 12.42 25.97 -19.17
CA ASN A 35 13.50 25.99 -20.18
C ASN A 35 13.37 24.92 -21.27
N GLY A 36 12.45 23.96 -21.11
CA GLY A 36 12.22 22.88 -22.08
C GLY A 36 13.27 21.77 -22.05
N VAL A 37 13.09 20.80 -22.95
CA VAL A 37 13.82 19.51 -22.93
C VAL A 37 15.33 19.69 -23.13
N GLU A 38 15.78 20.47 -24.12
CA GLU A 38 17.21 20.54 -24.45
C GLU A 38 18.03 21.22 -23.35
N ALA A 39 17.54 22.33 -22.79
CA ALA A 39 18.20 22.97 -21.65
C ALA A 39 18.20 22.05 -20.42
N TYR A 40 17.10 21.34 -20.17
CA TYR A 40 17.01 20.38 -19.08
C TYR A 40 18.00 19.23 -19.23
N ARG A 41 18.30 18.78 -20.45
CA ARG A 41 19.34 17.76 -20.68
C ARG A 41 20.71 18.22 -20.20
N GLU A 42 21.14 19.42 -20.58
CA GLU A 42 22.42 19.97 -20.14
C GLU A 42 22.44 20.20 -18.62
N TYR A 43 21.35 20.74 -18.06
CA TYR A 43 21.17 20.91 -16.61
C TYR A 43 21.38 19.61 -15.83
N GLN A 44 20.86 18.48 -16.34
CA GLN A 44 21.04 17.16 -15.72
C GLN A 44 22.44 16.58 -15.89
N LYS A 45 23.11 16.86 -17.01
CA LYS A 45 24.51 16.44 -17.21
C LYS A 45 25.45 17.13 -16.22
N GLU A 46 25.27 18.42 -15.98
CA GLU A 46 26.07 19.18 -14.99
C GLU A 46 25.88 18.66 -13.56
N ARG A 47 24.70 18.07 -13.27
CA ARG A 47 24.34 17.52 -11.95
C ARG A 47 24.49 16.00 -11.88
N PHE A 48 25.17 15.38 -12.84
CA PHE A 48 25.26 13.93 -12.96
C PHE A 48 25.76 13.24 -11.67
N ASP A 49 26.73 13.85 -10.99
CA ASP A 49 27.31 13.35 -9.74
C ASP A 49 26.65 13.90 -8.47
N ASN A 50 25.61 14.72 -8.63
CA ASN A 50 24.86 15.32 -7.52
C ASN A 50 23.55 14.55 -7.34
N PRO A 51 23.50 13.53 -6.47
CA PRO A 51 22.28 12.77 -6.25
C PRO A 51 21.18 13.70 -5.71
N PRO A 52 19.95 13.68 -6.26
CA PRO A 52 18.83 14.40 -5.67
C PRO A 52 18.57 13.91 -4.25
N THR A 53 17.98 14.77 -3.42
CA THR A 53 17.59 14.43 -2.05
C THR A 53 16.44 13.42 -2.04
N PRO A 54 16.26 12.64 -0.95
CA PRO A 54 15.14 11.74 -0.80
C PRO A 54 13.77 12.45 -0.94
N GLY A 55 12.85 11.85 -1.71
CA GLY A 55 11.48 12.33 -1.85
C GLY A 55 10.51 11.67 -0.86
N THR A 56 9.22 12.02 -0.96
CA THR A 56 8.17 11.55 -0.03
C THR A 56 8.04 10.02 0.03
N ALA A 57 8.17 9.32 -1.10
CA ALA A 57 8.04 7.85 -1.13
C ALA A 57 9.34 7.12 -0.73
N PHE A 58 10.45 7.83 -0.54
CA PHE A 58 11.75 7.24 -0.27
C PHE A 58 11.80 6.40 1.01
N PRO A 59 11.31 6.88 2.18
CA PRO A 59 11.37 6.08 3.40
C PRO A 59 10.64 4.74 3.25
N LEU A 60 9.48 4.75 2.60
CA LEU A 60 8.71 3.55 2.29
C LEU A 60 9.48 2.59 1.37
N VAL A 61 9.98 3.09 0.23
CA VAL A 61 10.71 2.27 -0.74
C VAL A 61 11.97 1.65 -0.11
N LYS A 62 12.73 2.43 0.66
CA LYS A 62 13.92 1.97 1.37
C LYS A 62 13.56 0.86 2.36
N ALA A 63 12.52 1.07 3.16
CA ALA A 63 12.13 0.08 4.16
C ALA A 63 11.62 -1.22 3.52
N LEU A 64 10.81 -1.12 2.46
CA LEU A 64 10.28 -2.29 1.75
C LEU A 64 11.37 -3.10 1.05
N LEU A 65 12.34 -2.45 0.40
CA LEU A 65 13.50 -3.14 -0.16
C LEU A 65 14.35 -3.80 0.94
N GLY A 66 14.44 -3.18 2.12
CA GLY A 66 15.09 -3.75 3.30
C GLY A 66 14.44 -5.04 3.83
N LEU A 67 13.15 -5.27 3.53
CA LEU A 67 12.48 -6.53 3.88
C LEU A 67 13.10 -7.74 3.20
N ASN A 68 13.56 -7.58 1.95
CA ASN A 68 14.17 -8.68 1.21
C ASN A 68 15.39 -9.24 1.95
N ALA A 69 16.22 -8.35 2.51
CA ALA A 69 17.38 -8.74 3.31
C ALA A 69 16.96 -9.40 4.64
N THR A 70 15.90 -8.90 5.26
CA THR A 70 15.37 -9.44 6.53
C THR A 70 14.80 -10.85 6.35
N ILE A 71 14.14 -11.11 5.22
CA ILE A 71 13.53 -12.40 4.90
C ILE A 71 14.53 -13.36 4.24
N GLY A 72 15.59 -12.83 3.62
CA GLY A 72 16.55 -13.60 2.84
C GLY A 72 16.02 -14.04 1.46
N GLN A 73 14.91 -13.45 1.01
CA GLN A 73 14.27 -13.73 -0.28
C GLN A 73 13.71 -12.44 -0.88
N GLU A 74 13.65 -12.34 -2.21
CA GLU A 74 13.02 -11.22 -2.90
C GLU A 74 11.49 -11.36 -2.83
N VAL A 75 10.88 -10.71 -1.85
CA VAL A 75 9.42 -10.64 -1.66
C VAL A 75 8.84 -9.29 -2.05
N VAL A 76 9.70 -8.28 -2.23
CA VAL A 76 9.36 -6.96 -2.75
C VAL A 76 10.22 -6.67 -3.97
N THR A 77 9.61 -6.18 -5.05
CA THR A 77 10.32 -5.54 -6.16
C THR A 77 9.86 -4.10 -6.31
N VAL A 78 10.81 -3.22 -6.64
CA VAL A 78 10.53 -1.83 -6.99
C VAL A 78 10.93 -1.57 -8.43
N THR A 79 10.07 -0.87 -9.18
CA THR A 79 10.33 -0.37 -10.52
C THR A 79 10.33 1.16 -10.48
N LEU A 80 11.46 1.80 -10.78
CA LEU A 80 11.46 3.26 -10.98
C LEU A 80 10.92 3.56 -12.38
N MET A 81 9.94 4.46 -12.46
CA MET A 81 9.38 4.91 -13.73
C MET A 81 9.58 6.42 -13.91
N SER A 82 9.90 6.85 -15.11
CA SER A 82 10.04 8.27 -15.44
C SER A 82 9.70 8.53 -16.90
N ARG A 83 9.08 9.68 -17.14
CA ARG A 83 8.89 10.22 -18.50
C ARG A 83 10.19 10.78 -19.06
N ASN A 84 11.26 10.90 -18.27
CA ASN A 84 12.56 11.30 -18.78
C ASN A 84 13.08 10.28 -19.80
N SER A 85 13.96 10.74 -20.69
CA SER A 85 14.66 9.86 -21.61
C SER A 85 15.72 9.02 -20.88
N PRO A 86 16.10 7.85 -21.41
CA PRO A 86 17.08 6.96 -20.76
C PRO A 86 18.41 7.63 -20.42
N ASP A 87 18.90 8.55 -21.25
CA ASP A 87 20.13 9.33 -21.01
C ASP A 87 20.04 10.20 -19.75
N LEU A 88 18.85 10.70 -19.41
CA LEU A 88 18.59 11.44 -18.18
C LEU A 88 18.29 10.53 -16.98
N GLY A 89 18.04 9.24 -17.23
CA GLY A 89 17.82 8.23 -16.20
C GLY A 89 19.07 7.88 -15.39
N HIS A 90 20.27 8.14 -15.91
CA HIS A 90 21.53 7.78 -15.26
C HIS A 90 21.75 8.46 -13.90
N ARG A 91 21.37 9.74 -13.76
CA ARG A 91 21.45 10.44 -12.47
C ARG A 91 20.58 9.74 -11.43
N LEU A 92 19.39 9.27 -11.82
CA LEU A 92 18.44 8.60 -10.94
C LEU A 92 18.89 7.18 -10.55
N THR A 93 19.48 6.43 -11.48
CA THR A 93 20.04 5.10 -11.17
C THR A 93 21.24 5.20 -10.24
N ARG A 94 22.12 6.19 -10.45
CA ARG A 94 23.23 6.50 -9.53
C ARG A 94 22.74 6.95 -8.17
N ALA A 95 21.69 7.77 -8.12
CA ALA A 95 21.08 8.19 -6.85
C ALA A 95 20.57 6.99 -6.05
N ALA A 96 19.84 6.07 -6.68
CA ALA A 96 19.40 4.85 -6.02
C ALA A 96 20.57 4.02 -5.48
N ALA A 97 21.65 3.87 -6.26
CA ALA A 97 22.87 3.19 -5.81
C ALA A 97 23.55 3.93 -4.65
N HIS A 98 23.66 5.26 -4.71
CA HIS A 98 24.20 6.11 -3.65
C HIS A 98 23.46 5.90 -2.33
N TYR A 99 22.14 5.75 -2.39
CA TYR A 99 21.29 5.51 -1.22
C TYR A 99 21.12 4.04 -0.83
N GLY A 100 21.76 3.11 -1.56
CA GLY A 100 21.67 1.66 -1.30
C GLY A 100 20.29 1.05 -1.60
N LEU A 101 19.53 1.61 -2.54
CA LEU A 101 18.26 1.05 -2.99
C LEU A 101 18.51 -0.02 -4.06
N ASP A 102 18.22 -1.29 -3.76
CA ASP A 102 18.31 -2.42 -4.70
C ASP A 102 17.14 -2.42 -5.72
N ILE A 103 17.06 -1.39 -6.55
CA ILE A 103 16.06 -1.25 -7.61
C ILE A 103 16.57 -1.95 -8.87
N LYS A 104 15.97 -3.08 -9.21
CA LYS A 104 16.38 -3.91 -10.36
C LYS A 104 15.67 -3.56 -11.67
N ARG A 105 14.56 -2.81 -11.61
CA ARG A 105 13.71 -2.52 -12.77
C ARG A 105 13.54 -1.01 -12.95
N TRP A 106 13.58 -0.58 -14.20
CA TRP A 106 13.56 0.82 -14.59
C TRP A 106 12.78 0.98 -15.89
N ALA A 107 11.99 2.05 -15.99
CA ALA A 107 11.31 2.43 -17.21
C ALA A 107 11.50 3.93 -17.48
N PHE A 108 12.14 4.26 -18.59
CA PHE A 108 12.36 5.62 -19.08
C PHE A 108 11.70 5.75 -20.44
N THR A 109 10.68 6.60 -20.53
CA THR A 109 9.73 6.56 -21.65
C THR A 109 9.86 7.75 -22.61
N SER A 110 10.85 8.62 -22.42
CA SER A 110 11.14 9.75 -23.34
C SER A 110 9.91 10.62 -23.68
N GLY A 111 9.08 10.91 -22.68
CA GLY A 111 7.88 11.74 -22.77
C GLY A 111 6.58 10.95 -22.80
N GLU A 112 6.62 9.67 -23.20
CA GLU A 112 5.42 8.82 -23.25
C GLU A 112 4.83 8.58 -21.85
N PRO A 113 3.49 8.51 -21.69
CA PRO A 113 2.86 8.18 -20.43
C PRO A 113 3.35 6.83 -19.89
N VAL A 114 3.67 6.77 -18.59
CA VAL A 114 4.16 5.55 -17.93
C VAL A 114 3.04 4.57 -17.58
N GLY A 115 1.80 5.05 -17.42
CA GLY A 115 0.67 4.27 -16.92
C GLY A 115 0.38 3.02 -17.75
N LYS A 116 0.51 3.11 -19.08
CA LYS A 116 0.28 1.99 -20.02
C LYS A 116 1.22 0.79 -19.82
N TYR A 117 2.33 0.96 -19.10
CA TYR A 117 3.28 -0.13 -18.85
C TYR A 117 3.08 -0.81 -17.48
N LEU A 118 2.27 -0.24 -16.58
CA LEU A 118 2.17 -0.73 -15.19
C LEU A 118 1.67 -2.18 -15.10
N GLN A 119 0.69 -2.57 -15.92
CA GLN A 119 0.20 -3.95 -15.98
C GLN A 119 1.27 -4.92 -16.49
N ALA A 120 2.08 -4.51 -17.47
CA ALA A 120 3.17 -5.34 -18.01
C ALA A 120 4.28 -5.58 -16.95
N PHE A 121 4.48 -4.63 -16.04
CA PHE A 121 5.35 -4.78 -14.87
C PHE A 121 4.68 -5.50 -13.68
N GLN A 122 3.45 -5.99 -13.85
CA GLN A 122 2.65 -6.66 -12.82
C GLN A 122 2.59 -5.87 -11.50
N VAL A 123 2.45 -4.55 -11.62
CA VAL A 123 2.45 -3.62 -10.49
C VAL A 123 1.21 -3.85 -9.63
N ASP A 124 1.41 -3.89 -8.31
CA ASP A 124 0.35 -3.92 -7.31
C ASP A 124 0.03 -2.53 -6.77
N MET A 125 1.05 -1.67 -6.65
CA MET A 125 0.90 -0.29 -6.19
C MET A 125 1.76 0.68 -7.01
N PHE A 126 1.18 1.81 -7.43
CA PHE A 126 1.87 2.90 -8.13
C PHE A 126 1.80 4.23 -7.36
N LEU A 127 2.96 4.81 -7.08
CA LEU A 127 3.09 6.11 -6.40
C LEU A 127 3.67 7.15 -7.36
N SER A 128 2.96 8.25 -7.58
CA SER A 128 3.43 9.32 -8.47
C SER A 128 3.07 10.72 -7.99
N ARG A 129 3.80 11.74 -8.47
CA ARG A 129 3.43 13.15 -8.32
C ARG A 129 2.49 13.65 -9.42
N GLU A 130 2.26 12.84 -10.46
CA GLU A 130 1.43 13.19 -11.62
C GLU A 130 0.07 12.45 -11.55
N ILE A 131 -1.03 13.19 -11.74
CA ILE A 131 -2.40 12.66 -11.66
C ILE A 131 -2.74 11.72 -12.82
N GLU A 132 -2.39 12.10 -14.06
CA GLU A 132 -2.75 11.34 -15.26
C GLU A 132 -2.32 9.85 -15.21
N PRO A 133 -1.05 9.50 -14.91
CA PRO A 133 -0.65 8.10 -14.82
C PRO A 133 -1.23 7.38 -13.58
N VAL A 134 -1.63 8.12 -12.54
CA VAL A 134 -2.32 7.54 -11.37
C VAL A 134 -3.74 7.13 -11.75
N GLU A 135 -4.48 7.98 -12.47
CA GLU A 135 -5.81 7.63 -12.95
C GLU A 135 -5.78 6.43 -13.90
N GLN A 136 -4.80 6.38 -14.83
CA GLN A 136 -4.60 5.23 -15.70
C GLN A 136 -4.32 3.93 -14.92
N ALA A 137 -3.55 4.01 -13.83
CA ALA A 137 -3.29 2.87 -12.95
C ALA A 137 -4.57 2.37 -12.27
N LEU A 138 -5.38 3.30 -11.74
CA LEU A 138 -6.63 2.99 -11.08
C LEU A 138 -7.66 2.37 -12.04
N GLU A 139 -7.78 2.90 -13.25
CA GLU A 139 -8.60 2.33 -14.34
C GLU A 139 -8.17 0.90 -14.69
N ALA A 140 -6.86 0.63 -14.60
CA ALA A 140 -6.26 -0.68 -14.83
C ALA A 140 -6.38 -1.64 -13.61
N GLY A 141 -7.06 -1.24 -12.54
CA GLY A 141 -7.23 -2.04 -11.31
C GLY A 141 -5.96 -2.14 -10.46
N ILE A 142 -5.04 -1.21 -10.60
CA ILE A 142 -3.80 -1.10 -9.82
C ILE A 142 -3.99 -0.04 -8.74
N ALA A 143 -3.64 -0.35 -7.49
CA ALA A 143 -3.73 0.62 -6.41
C ALA A 143 -2.76 1.77 -6.68
N ALA A 144 -3.23 3.02 -6.69
CA ALA A 144 -2.36 4.14 -7.01
C ALA A 144 -2.80 5.43 -6.34
N GLY A 145 -1.87 6.38 -6.23
CA GLY A 145 -2.19 7.69 -5.68
C GLY A 145 -1.17 8.77 -6.00
N VAL A 146 -1.65 10.01 -5.90
CA VAL A 146 -0.86 11.23 -6.06
C VAL A 146 -0.19 11.55 -4.74
N VAL A 147 1.12 11.35 -4.70
CA VAL A 147 1.98 11.62 -3.54
C VAL A 147 2.06 13.14 -3.33
N TYR A 148 1.94 13.63 -2.09
CA TYR A 148 2.20 15.05 -1.78
C TYR A 148 3.71 15.33 -1.69
N PRO A 149 4.16 16.57 -1.97
CA PRO A 149 5.57 16.91 -1.78
C PRO A 149 5.95 16.80 -0.31
N ALA A 150 7.24 16.57 -0.05
CA ALA A 150 7.72 16.45 1.31
C ALA A 150 7.70 17.83 2.01
N ALA A 151 7.10 17.94 3.19
CA ALA A 151 7.19 19.15 4.02
C ALA A 151 8.54 19.26 4.76
N GLY A 152 9.38 18.22 4.68
CA GLY A 152 10.70 18.15 5.33
C GLY A 152 11.15 16.70 5.52
N VAL A 153 12.01 16.49 6.53
CA VAL A 153 12.41 15.14 6.95
C VAL A 153 11.31 14.56 7.84
N TYR A 154 10.69 13.48 7.38
CA TYR A 154 9.70 12.75 8.16
C TYR A 154 10.36 11.78 9.14
N GLU A 155 9.92 11.80 10.39
CA GLU A 155 10.21 10.72 11.32
C GLU A 155 9.25 9.56 11.04
N VAL A 156 9.79 8.37 10.75
CA VAL A 156 9.02 7.14 10.61
C VAL A 156 9.23 6.25 11.85
N GLY A 157 8.18 5.54 12.27
CA GLY A 157 8.24 4.64 13.42
C GLY A 157 8.98 3.32 13.13
N ASP A 158 9.05 2.46 14.15
CA ASP A 158 9.63 1.12 14.02
C ASP A 158 8.75 0.21 13.14
N GLY A 159 9.35 -0.41 12.12
CA GLY A 159 8.66 -1.26 11.14
C GLY A 159 7.88 -0.45 10.09
N ILE A 160 7.44 -1.12 9.03
CA ILE A 160 6.83 -0.50 7.85
C ILE A 160 5.35 -0.30 8.06
N THR A 161 4.95 0.92 8.40
CA THR A 161 3.55 1.22 8.73
C THR A 161 2.84 1.85 7.55
N PHE A 162 1.77 1.21 7.06
CA PHE A 162 0.83 1.76 6.10
C PHE A 162 -0.40 2.25 6.84
N ALA A 163 -0.78 3.52 6.65
CA ALA A 163 -2.04 4.06 7.15
C ALA A 163 -3.01 4.31 5.99
N PHE A 164 -4.27 3.96 6.17
CA PHE A 164 -5.31 4.12 5.15
C PHE A 164 -6.55 4.78 5.74
N ASP A 165 -7.20 5.65 4.96
CA ASP A 165 -8.63 5.87 5.15
C ASP A 165 -9.44 4.61 4.77
N GLY A 166 -10.68 4.55 5.25
CA GLY A 166 -11.62 3.48 4.93
C GLY A 166 -12.29 3.69 3.58
N ASP A 167 -13.32 4.52 3.57
CA ASP A 167 -14.18 4.74 2.39
C ASP A 167 -13.39 5.35 1.23
N ALA A 168 -13.75 4.98 -0.01
CA ALA A 168 -13.09 5.41 -1.25
C ALA A 168 -11.58 5.05 -1.37
N VAL A 169 -10.99 4.39 -0.37
CA VAL A 169 -9.61 3.89 -0.36
C VAL A 169 -9.58 2.36 -0.20
N LEU A 170 -9.93 1.83 0.98
CA LEU A 170 -10.00 0.40 1.23
C LEU A 170 -11.35 -0.19 0.83
N PHE A 171 -12.43 0.55 1.11
CA PHE A 171 -13.81 0.18 0.78
C PHE A 171 -14.33 1.08 -0.34
N ASP A 172 -15.42 0.69 -1.00
CA ASP A 172 -16.08 1.56 -1.96
C ASP A 172 -16.73 2.77 -1.29
N GLY A 173 -17.04 3.80 -2.07
CA GLY A 173 -17.65 5.04 -1.59
C GLY A 173 -19.16 4.95 -1.35
N GLU A 174 -19.76 3.75 -1.26
CA GLU A 174 -21.21 3.58 -1.11
C GLU A 174 -21.73 4.34 0.12
N SER A 175 -21.13 4.10 1.29
CA SER A 175 -21.60 4.70 2.53
C SER A 175 -21.35 6.20 2.58
N GLU A 176 -20.25 6.67 1.98
CA GLU A 176 -19.97 8.10 1.89
C GLU A 176 -21.00 8.84 1.01
N GLN A 177 -21.41 8.23 -0.11
CA GLN A 177 -22.46 8.76 -0.97
C GLN A 177 -23.79 8.88 -0.21
N ILE A 178 -24.14 7.87 0.59
CA ILE A 178 -25.36 7.90 1.42
C ILE A 178 -25.31 9.05 2.43
N TYR A 179 -24.16 9.28 3.06
CA TYR A 179 -23.98 10.39 3.99
C TYR A 179 -24.12 11.76 3.28
N LYS A 180 -23.47 11.92 2.12
CA LYS A 180 -23.55 13.17 1.32
C LYS A 180 -24.98 13.46 0.85
N ASP A 181 -25.71 12.44 0.42
CA ASP A 181 -27.04 12.60 -0.16
C ASP A 181 -28.17 12.68 0.88
N ARG A 182 -28.05 11.94 1.99
CA ARG A 182 -29.15 11.68 2.93
C ARG A 182 -28.81 11.92 4.40
N GLY A 183 -27.61 12.39 4.71
CA GLY A 183 -27.19 12.74 6.06
C GLY A 183 -26.81 11.56 6.95
N ILE A 184 -26.48 11.88 8.20
CA ILE A 184 -25.89 10.94 9.16
C ILE A 184 -26.86 9.84 9.59
N GLU A 185 -28.15 10.12 9.75
CA GLU A 185 -29.15 9.14 10.17
C GLU A 185 -29.29 8.02 9.13
N ALA A 186 -29.42 8.38 7.85
CA ALA A 186 -29.53 7.42 6.75
C ALA A 186 -28.27 6.56 6.61
N PHE A 187 -27.09 7.16 6.80
CA PHE A 187 -25.82 6.43 6.86
C PHE A 187 -25.82 5.41 8.01
N LEU A 188 -26.17 5.82 9.23
CA LEU A 188 -26.16 4.94 10.39
C LEU A 188 -27.16 3.80 10.27
N GLU A 189 -28.37 4.05 9.73
CA GLU A 189 -29.35 3.00 9.46
C GLU A 189 -28.86 2.02 8.39
N HIS A 190 -28.22 2.52 7.33
CA HIS A 190 -27.63 1.69 6.29
C HIS A 190 -26.52 0.80 6.86
N GLU A 191 -25.62 1.36 7.67
CA GLU A 191 -24.52 0.60 8.29
C GLU A 191 -25.04 -0.46 9.27
N LYS A 192 -26.04 -0.14 10.11
CA LYS A 192 -26.68 -1.12 11.00
C LYS A 192 -27.33 -2.26 10.22
N ARG A 193 -28.06 -1.95 9.15
CA ARG A 193 -28.75 -2.96 8.33
C ARG A 193 -27.77 -3.88 7.62
N ASN A 194 -26.61 -3.35 7.22
CA ASN A 194 -25.58 -4.07 6.46
C ASN A 194 -24.39 -4.55 7.32
N ALA A 195 -24.50 -4.54 8.66
CA ALA A 195 -23.38 -4.90 9.54
C ALA A 195 -22.77 -6.29 9.24
N ARG A 196 -23.57 -7.23 8.72
CA ARG A 196 -23.15 -8.59 8.31
C ARG A 196 -23.01 -8.77 6.80
N THR A 197 -22.99 -7.68 6.05
CA THR A 197 -22.79 -7.68 4.60
C THR A 197 -21.45 -6.98 4.32
N PRO A 198 -20.43 -7.70 3.81
CA PRO A 198 -19.13 -7.10 3.57
C PRO A 198 -19.25 -5.94 2.57
N MET A 199 -18.46 -4.88 2.80
CA MET A 199 -18.33 -3.78 1.84
C MET A 199 -17.63 -4.26 0.56
N LYS A 200 -17.87 -3.55 -0.55
CA LYS A 200 -17.08 -3.82 -1.76
C LYS A 200 -15.69 -3.23 -1.58
N ALA A 201 -14.74 -3.77 -2.33
CA ALA A 201 -13.38 -3.27 -2.32
C ALA A 201 -13.30 -1.88 -2.95
N GLY A 202 -12.57 -0.98 -2.29
CA GLY A 202 -12.06 0.25 -2.85
C GLY A 202 -10.75 0.02 -3.60
N PRO A 203 -10.14 1.08 -4.17
CA PRO A 203 -8.93 0.96 -5.00
C PRO A 203 -7.76 0.20 -4.37
N PHE A 204 -7.62 0.27 -3.04
CA PHE A 204 -6.55 -0.40 -2.30
C PHE A 204 -6.95 -1.76 -1.71
N GLY A 205 -8.18 -2.25 -1.92
CA GLY A 205 -8.62 -3.54 -1.35
C GLY A 205 -7.76 -4.73 -1.77
N ARG A 206 -7.37 -4.82 -3.05
CA ARG A 206 -6.46 -5.88 -3.55
C ARG A 206 -5.07 -5.75 -2.92
N MET A 207 -4.55 -4.53 -2.85
CA MET A 207 -3.24 -4.24 -2.25
C MET A 207 -3.23 -4.55 -0.75
N LEU A 208 -4.31 -4.25 -0.03
CA LEU A 208 -4.47 -4.57 1.39
C LEU A 208 -4.35 -6.08 1.64
N LYS A 209 -4.98 -6.92 0.80
CA LYS A 209 -4.81 -8.37 0.86
C LYS A 209 -3.37 -8.82 0.60
N THR A 210 -2.72 -8.26 -0.42
CA THR A 210 -1.30 -8.55 -0.69
C THR A 210 -0.41 -8.17 0.50
N LEU A 211 -0.61 -6.98 1.09
CA LEU A 211 0.10 -6.54 2.29
C LEU A 211 -0.16 -7.44 3.49
N SER A 212 -1.40 -7.91 3.69
CA SER A 212 -1.74 -8.85 4.77
C SER A 212 -1.02 -10.19 4.59
N SER A 213 -0.88 -10.67 3.36
CA SER A 213 -0.09 -11.89 3.09
C SER A 213 1.40 -11.68 3.40
N LEU A 214 1.96 -10.53 3.01
CA LEU A 214 3.35 -10.17 3.29
C LEU A 214 3.61 -10.01 4.80
N GLN A 215 2.66 -9.41 5.51
CA GLN A 215 2.69 -9.27 6.96
C GLN A 215 2.74 -10.63 7.67
N ALA A 216 2.07 -11.65 7.13
CA ALA A 216 2.01 -12.98 7.72
C ALA A 216 3.31 -13.79 7.62
N LEU A 217 4.28 -13.34 6.82
CA LEU A 217 5.56 -14.05 6.66
C LEU A 217 6.40 -14.07 7.94
N ILE A 218 6.41 -12.97 8.71
CA ILE A 218 7.25 -12.85 9.90
C ILE A 218 6.39 -12.91 11.16
N PRO A 219 6.83 -13.60 12.23
CA PRO A 219 6.06 -13.74 13.46
C PRO A 219 5.53 -12.41 14.05
N PRO A 220 4.32 -12.39 14.63
CA PRO A 220 3.66 -11.17 15.12
C PRO A 220 4.37 -10.43 16.27
N LYS A 221 5.41 -11.01 16.88
CA LYS A 221 6.16 -10.35 17.96
C LYS A 221 6.98 -9.15 17.48
N ASN A 222 7.27 -9.07 16.18
CA ASN A 222 7.89 -7.90 15.56
C ASN A 222 7.53 -7.84 14.06
N PRO A 223 6.25 -7.57 13.71
CA PRO A 223 5.82 -7.68 12.33
C PRO A 223 6.51 -6.59 11.50
N PRO A 224 7.13 -6.94 10.38
CA PRO A 224 7.85 -6.00 9.54
C PRO A 224 6.91 -4.96 8.93
N ILE A 225 5.64 -5.32 8.76
CA ILE A 225 4.60 -4.49 8.19
C ILE A 225 3.47 -4.33 9.21
N LYS A 226 3.04 -3.09 9.41
CA LYS A 226 1.89 -2.72 10.24
C LYS A 226 0.86 -2.04 9.35
N ILE A 227 -0.40 -2.41 9.51
CA ILE A 227 -1.52 -1.84 8.78
C ILE A 227 -2.40 -1.09 9.77
N ALA A 228 -2.62 0.20 9.50
CA ALA A 228 -3.46 1.06 10.30
C ALA A 228 -4.65 1.60 9.48
N LEU A 229 -5.85 1.51 10.04
CA LEU A 229 -7.06 2.15 9.51
C LEU A 229 -7.32 3.44 10.29
N VAL A 230 -7.39 4.58 9.60
CA VAL A 230 -7.63 5.92 10.17
C VAL A 230 -8.82 6.55 9.44
N THR A 231 -10.02 6.37 10.00
CA THR A 231 -11.27 6.69 9.30
C THR A 231 -12.14 7.68 10.06
N ALA A 232 -12.93 8.48 9.33
CA ALA A 232 -13.94 9.36 9.90
C ALA A 232 -15.15 8.61 10.47
N ARG A 233 -15.34 7.32 10.12
CA ARG A 233 -16.41 6.48 10.65
C ARG A 233 -16.37 6.45 12.19
N ASN A 234 -17.53 6.27 12.81
CA ASN A 234 -17.69 6.11 14.26
C ASN A 234 -18.64 4.94 14.58
N ALA A 235 -18.85 4.65 15.87
CA ALA A 235 -19.85 3.65 16.26
C ALA A 235 -21.27 4.12 15.88
N PRO A 236 -22.15 3.23 15.38
CA PRO A 236 -21.98 1.77 15.20
C PRO A 236 -21.39 1.30 13.86
N ALA A 237 -20.95 2.19 12.96
CA ALA A 237 -20.43 1.80 11.63
C ALA A 237 -19.15 0.93 11.67
N HIS A 238 -18.46 0.84 12.81
CA HIS A 238 -17.31 -0.05 13.02
C HIS A 238 -17.63 -1.54 12.82
N GLU A 239 -18.87 -1.98 13.07
CA GLU A 239 -19.22 -3.41 12.97
C GLU A 239 -19.04 -3.94 11.55
N ARG A 240 -19.56 -3.21 10.55
CA ARG A 240 -19.43 -3.60 9.12
C ARG A 240 -17.97 -3.58 8.67
N VAL A 241 -17.18 -2.62 9.17
CA VAL A 241 -15.72 -2.55 8.89
C VAL A 241 -15.02 -3.80 9.38
N LEU A 242 -15.20 -4.14 10.66
CA LEU A 242 -14.59 -5.33 11.27
C LEU A 242 -15.04 -6.61 10.57
N HIS A 243 -16.33 -6.74 10.28
CA HIS A 243 -16.85 -7.90 9.55
C HIS A 243 -16.28 -8.01 8.13
N THR A 244 -16.13 -6.89 7.42
CA THR A 244 -15.53 -6.88 6.08
C THR A 244 -14.07 -7.34 6.12
N LEU A 245 -13.28 -6.82 7.05
CA LEU A 245 -11.87 -7.21 7.21
C LEU A 245 -11.72 -8.70 7.58
N ASP A 246 -12.60 -9.21 8.45
CA ASP A 246 -12.65 -10.64 8.82
C ASP A 246 -12.97 -11.53 7.61
N ILE A 247 -14.02 -11.20 6.84
CA ILE A 247 -14.37 -11.92 5.61
C ILE A 247 -13.26 -11.86 4.56
N TRP A 248 -12.53 -10.75 4.49
CA TRP A 248 -11.37 -10.62 3.60
C TRP A 248 -10.15 -11.39 4.10
N GLY A 249 -10.14 -11.87 5.34
CA GLY A 249 -8.97 -12.51 5.96
C GLY A 249 -7.79 -11.55 6.12
N VAL A 250 -8.08 -10.26 6.32
CA VAL A 250 -7.07 -9.20 6.44
C VAL A 250 -6.86 -8.87 7.91
N ARG A 251 -5.60 -8.87 8.33
CA ARG A 251 -5.22 -8.35 9.65
C ARG A 251 -4.92 -6.85 9.57
N VAL A 252 -5.57 -6.08 10.44
CA VAL A 252 -5.26 -4.68 10.72
C VAL A 252 -4.71 -4.60 12.14
N ASP A 253 -3.58 -3.94 12.34
CA ASP A 253 -2.93 -3.84 13.65
C ASP A 253 -3.53 -2.74 14.51
N GLN A 254 -3.93 -1.63 13.88
CA GLN A 254 -4.45 -0.46 14.57
C GLN A 254 -5.64 0.10 13.81
N MET A 255 -6.71 0.42 14.51
CA MET A 255 -7.90 1.02 13.91
C MET A 255 -8.34 2.22 14.75
N PHE A 256 -8.42 3.38 14.10
CA PHE A 256 -8.79 4.65 14.69
C PHE A 256 -10.08 5.15 14.03
N MET A 257 -11.18 5.04 14.77
CA MET A 257 -12.51 5.49 14.36
C MET A 257 -12.73 6.90 14.90
N LEU A 258 -12.43 7.92 14.09
CA LEU A 258 -12.22 9.29 14.56
C LEU A 258 -13.51 10.08 14.77
N GLY A 259 -14.63 9.68 14.17
CA GLY A 259 -15.91 10.37 14.34
C GLY A 259 -15.87 11.88 14.06
N GLY A 260 -15.11 12.29 13.03
CA GLY A 260 -14.96 13.69 12.64
C GLY A 260 -13.77 14.43 13.27
N LEU A 261 -12.97 13.79 14.14
CA LEU A 261 -11.68 14.35 14.56
C LEU A 261 -10.72 14.42 13.37
N ALA A 262 -9.81 15.42 13.38
CA ALA A 262 -8.78 15.54 12.38
C ALA A 262 -7.83 14.33 12.41
N LYS A 263 -7.39 13.86 11.24
CA LYS A 263 -6.51 12.68 11.11
C LYS A 263 -5.05 12.97 11.50
N HIS A 264 -4.55 14.16 11.19
CA HIS A 264 -3.14 14.51 11.35
C HIS A 264 -2.58 14.32 12.78
N PRO A 265 -3.28 14.61 13.90
CA PRO A 265 -2.71 14.40 15.23
C PRO A 265 -2.44 12.92 15.52
N PHE A 266 -3.30 12.03 15.03
CA PHE A 266 -3.12 10.58 15.18
C PHE A 266 -1.99 10.09 14.28
N LEU A 267 -1.91 10.59 13.05
CA LEU A 267 -0.86 10.23 12.10
C LEU A 267 0.54 10.66 12.59
N THR A 268 0.67 11.84 13.22
CA THR A 268 1.92 12.30 13.82
C THR A 268 2.42 11.39 14.95
N ILE A 269 1.50 10.78 15.70
CA ILE A 269 1.83 9.80 16.74
C ILE A 269 2.16 8.44 16.11
N LEU A 270 1.37 8.03 15.11
CA LEU A 270 1.52 6.75 14.41
C LEU A 270 2.81 6.67 13.60
N LYS A 271 3.28 7.79 13.05
CA LYS A 271 4.48 7.91 12.22
C LYS A 271 4.51 6.89 11.06
N PRO A 272 3.46 6.84 10.21
CA PRO A 272 3.40 5.89 9.11
C PRO A 272 4.49 6.19 8.08
N HIS A 273 4.91 5.14 7.37
CA HIS A 273 5.76 5.30 6.19
C HIS A 273 4.99 5.92 5.03
N ILE A 274 3.66 5.73 5.01
CA ILE A 274 2.78 6.37 4.06
C ILE A 274 1.32 6.35 4.56
N PHE A 275 0.59 7.44 4.30
CA PHE A 275 -0.83 7.59 4.56
C PHE A 275 -1.60 7.79 3.24
N PHE A 276 -2.71 7.07 3.07
CA PHE A 276 -3.59 7.17 1.90
C PHE A 276 -4.98 7.66 2.30
N ASP A 277 -5.47 8.66 1.57
CA ASP A 277 -6.80 9.25 1.74
C ASP A 277 -7.32 9.70 0.38
N ASP A 278 -8.62 9.67 0.13
CA ASP A 278 -9.17 10.10 -1.15
C ASP A 278 -9.33 11.64 -1.24
N GLN A 279 -9.37 12.35 -0.11
CA GLN A 279 -9.75 13.76 -0.06
C GLN A 279 -8.59 14.68 0.30
N ASP A 280 -8.42 15.76 -0.47
CA ASP A 280 -7.44 16.81 -0.18
C ASP A 280 -7.60 17.41 1.22
N VAL A 281 -8.85 17.53 1.72
CA VAL A 281 -9.15 18.09 3.05
C VAL A 281 -8.59 17.26 4.21
N HIS A 282 -8.16 16.03 3.94
CA HIS A 282 -7.54 15.15 4.92
C HIS A 282 -6.08 14.85 4.56
N ALA A 283 -5.81 14.56 3.28
CA ALA A 283 -4.49 14.19 2.80
C ALA A 283 -3.49 15.36 2.84
N ALA A 284 -3.91 16.58 2.46
CA ALA A 284 -3.01 17.73 2.42
C ALA A 284 -2.58 18.21 3.83
N PRO A 285 -3.47 18.34 4.84
CA PRO A 285 -3.03 18.64 6.20
C PRO A 285 -2.17 17.52 6.82
N ALA A 286 -2.42 16.25 6.47
CA ALA A 286 -1.57 15.16 6.89
C ALA A 286 -0.16 15.23 6.27
N ALA A 287 -0.06 15.67 5.01
CA ALA A 287 1.20 15.82 4.27
C ALA A 287 2.19 16.80 4.92
N GLU A 288 1.71 17.73 5.75
CA GLU A 288 2.58 18.63 6.52
C GLU A 288 3.38 17.90 7.62
N HIS A 289 2.95 16.70 7.99
CA HIS A 289 3.50 15.96 9.14
C HIS A 289 4.00 14.56 8.79
N VAL A 290 3.39 13.90 7.80
CA VAL A 290 3.71 12.52 7.42
C VAL A 290 3.65 12.33 5.90
N PRO A 291 4.38 11.35 5.32
CA PRO A 291 4.26 11.02 3.91
C PRO A 291 2.80 10.67 3.58
N SER A 292 2.17 11.46 2.71
CA SER A 292 0.74 11.36 2.41
C SER A 292 0.49 11.27 0.91
N VAL A 293 -0.60 10.60 0.56
CA VAL A 293 -1.01 10.30 -0.81
C VAL A 293 -2.50 10.51 -0.94
N ARG A 294 -2.90 11.28 -1.97
CA ARG A 294 -4.30 11.36 -2.39
C ARG A 294 -4.62 10.22 -3.34
N VAL A 295 -5.69 9.48 -3.09
CA VAL A 295 -6.21 8.42 -3.96
C VAL A 295 -7.38 8.98 -4.77
N PRO A 296 -7.22 9.29 -6.07
CA PRO A 296 -8.35 9.70 -6.88
C PRO A 296 -9.43 8.62 -6.87
N TYR A 297 -10.64 8.99 -6.45
CA TYR A 297 -11.77 8.07 -6.46
C TYR A 297 -12.83 8.55 -7.44
N ARG A 298 -13.31 7.63 -8.29
CA ARG A 298 -14.43 7.87 -9.20
C ARG A 298 -15.60 7.04 -8.75
N VAL A 299 -16.72 7.70 -8.46
CA VAL A 299 -17.97 7.04 -8.12
C VAL A 299 -18.38 6.13 -9.27
N GLY A 300 -18.68 4.86 -8.95
CA GLY A 300 -19.05 3.85 -9.95
C GLY A 300 -17.87 3.16 -10.65
N ALA A 301 -16.62 3.43 -10.23
CA ALA A 301 -15.48 2.63 -10.66
C ALA A 301 -15.69 1.14 -10.31
N THR A 302 -15.27 0.26 -11.21
CA THR A 302 -15.36 -1.19 -11.00
C THR A 302 -14.51 -1.57 -9.79
N ALA A 303 -15.12 -2.26 -8.82
CA ALA A 303 -14.39 -2.76 -7.65
C ALA A 303 -13.27 -3.72 -8.09
N PRO A 304 -12.07 -3.63 -7.50
CA PRO A 304 -10.99 -4.52 -7.85
C PRO A 304 -11.31 -5.97 -7.45
N ASP A 305 -10.88 -6.92 -8.28
CA ASP A 305 -10.98 -8.34 -7.97
C ASP A 305 -10.00 -8.72 -6.86
N LEU A 306 -10.55 -9.00 -5.67
CA LEU A 306 -9.78 -9.42 -4.51
C LEU A 306 -9.15 -10.81 -4.66
N SER A 307 -9.61 -11.64 -5.60
CA SER A 307 -9.01 -12.95 -5.88
C SER A 307 -7.70 -12.84 -6.67
N ALA A 308 -7.47 -11.71 -7.35
CA ALA A 308 -6.22 -11.37 -8.02
C ALA A 308 -5.15 -10.79 -7.07
N ALA A 309 -5.42 -10.74 -5.76
CA ALA A 309 -4.41 -10.37 -4.78
C ALA A 309 -3.30 -11.44 -4.72
N LYS A 310 -2.04 -10.99 -4.67
CA LYS A 310 -0.90 -11.91 -4.60
C LYS A 310 -0.80 -12.49 -3.20
N VAL A 311 -0.63 -13.81 -3.12
CA VAL A 311 -0.36 -14.51 -1.87
C VAL A 311 1.14 -14.73 -1.78
N ILE A 312 1.82 -13.86 -1.03
CA ILE A 312 3.27 -13.93 -0.90
C ILE A 312 3.63 -15.02 0.10
N SER A 313 4.53 -15.92 -0.32
CA SER A 313 5.06 -17.02 0.49
C SER A 313 6.59 -16.95 0.49
N ALA A 314 7.20 -17.30 1.62
CA ALA A 314 8.65 -17.35 1.77
C ALA A 314 9.10 -18.60 2.52
N VAL A 315 10.29 -19.12 2.17
CA VAL A 315 10.92 -20.22 2.92
C VAL A 315 11.86 -19.60 3.95
N ILE A 316 11.44 -19.59 5.21
CA ILE A 316 12.24 -19.03 6.29
C ILE A 316 13.14 -20.13 6.84
N GLN A 317 14.43 -20.04 6.53
CA GLN A 317 15.43 -20.92 7.15
C GLN A 317 15.63 -20.48 8.60
N THR A 318 14.97 -21.17 9.54
CA THR A 318 15.36 -21.10 10.95
C THR A 318 16.52 -22.05 11.19
N ALA A 319 17.47 -21.66 12.03
CA ALA A 319 18.51 -22.57 12.50
C ALA A 319 17.82 -23.80 13.12
N THR A 320 17.99 -24.95 12.49
CA THR A 320 17.28 -26.23 12.68
C THR A 320 15.81 -26.29 12.21
N THR A 321 15.63 -26.85 11.00
CA THR A 321 14.39 -27.26 10.32
C THR A 321 13.76 -26.19 9.41
N SER A 322 13.74 -26.47 8.11
CA SER A 322 13.05 -25.67 7.09
C SER A 322 11.53 -25.78 7.26
N LEU A 323 10.87 -24.69 7.63
CA LEU A 323 9.41 -24.54 7.61
C LEU A 323 9.03 -23.71 6.39
N VAL A 324 8.24 -24.29 5.49
CA VAL A 324 7.56 -23.51 4.45
C VAL A 324 6.36 -22.86 5.12
N VAL A 325 6.36 -21.52 5.23
CA VAL A 325 5.22 -20.77 5.76
C VAL A 325 4.43 -20.25 4.56
N THR A 326 3.25 -20.82 4.32
CA THR A 326 2.28 -20.32 3.35
C THR A 326 1.15 -19.61 4.08
N ALA A 327 0.83 -18.38 3.68
CA ALA A 327 -0.32 -17.64 4.19
C ALA A 327 -1.63 -18.21 3.61
N ASN A 328 -2.14 -19.29 4.22
CA ASN A 328 -3.55 -19.74 4.28
C ASN A 328 -3.64 -21.26 4.45
N ALA A 329 -3.88 -21.71 5.68
CA ALA A 329 -4.60 -22.96 5.93
C ALA A 329 -5.88 -22.59 6.69
N PRO A 330 -7.07 -23.06 6.27
CA PRO A 330 -8.28 -22.89 7.07
C PRO A 330 -8.05 -23.50 8.46
N PRO A 331 -8.67 -22.95 9.53
CA PRO A 331 -8.54 -23.53 10.85
C PRO A 331 -9.00 -24.99 10.81
N ALA A 332 -8.13 -25.90 11.25
CA ALA A 332 -8.47 -27.31 11.39
C ALA A 332 -9.69 -27.45 12.30
N GLU A 333 -10.71 -28.17 11.84
CA GLU A 333 -11.88 -28.51 12.64
C GLU A 333 -11.43 -29.16 13.96
N ALA A 334 -11.89 -28.58 15.07
CA ALA A 334 -11.68 -29.17 16.38
C ALA A 334 -12.31 -30.58 16.41
N PRO A 335 -11.62 -31.60 16.95
CA PRO A 335 -12.19 -32.94 17.02
C PRO A 335 -13.44 -32.93 17.89
N ALA A 336 -14.52 -33.49 17.34
CA ALA A 336 -15.80 -33.67 18.03
C ALA A 336 -15.59 -34.46 19.32
N ASN A 337 -15.86 -33.81 20.46
CA ASN A 337 -15.88 -34.46 21.77
C ASN A 337 -17.08 -35.41 21.82
N ASN A 338 -16.81 -36.71 21.69
CA ASN A 338 -17.81 -37.76 21.84
C ASN A 338 -18.08 -38.00 23.32
N LEU A 339 -19.09 -37.31 23.87
CA LEU A 339 -19.59 -37.54 25.22
C LEU A 339 -20.33 -38.89 25.26
N SER A 340 -19.68 -39.89 25.85
CA SER A 340 -20.29 -41.16 26.23
C SER A 340 -21.17 -40.96 27.47
N ALA A 341 -22.43 -41.35 27.37
CA ALA A 341 -23.38 -41.38 28.48
C ALA A 341 -23.03 -42.48 29.50
N PRO A 342 -23.23 -42.29 30.82
CA PRO A 342 -23.11 -43.38 31.78
C PRO A 342 -24.42 -44.18 31.85
N GLN A 343 -24.28 -45.50 31.76
CA GLN A 343 -25.35 -46.45 32.08
C GLN A 343 -25.64 -46.42 33.59
N GLY A 344 -26.91 -46.20 33.94
CA GLY A 344 -27.40 -46.30 35.31
C GLY A 344 -27.57 -47.76 35.74
N THR A 345 -26.97 -48.11 36.87
CA THR A 345 -27.26 -49.33 37.63
C THR A 345 -28.16 -48.99 38.80
N ALA A 346 -29.37 -49.56 38.82
CA ALA A 346 -30.25 -49.58 39.98
C ALA A 346 -29.71 -50.57 41.05
N PRO A 347 -30.02 -50.37 42.35
CA PRO A 347 -30.00 -51.47 43.30
C PRO A 347 -31.41 -51.95 43.61
N ALA A 348 -31.51 -53.27 43.78
CA ALA A 348 -32.62 -53.96 44.41
C ALA A 348 -32.38 -54.06 45.94
N ALA A 349 -33.49 -54.29 46.65
CA ALA A 349 -33.71 -54.45 48.10
C ALA A 349 -33.98 -53.17 48.89
#